data_AF-A0A434SSD3-F1
#
_entry.id   AF-A0A434SSD3-F1
#
_cell.length_a   1.000
_cell.length_b   1.000
_cell.length_c   1.000
_cell.angle_alpha   90.00
_cell.angle_beta   90.00
_cell.angle_gamma   90.00
#
_symmetry.space_group_name_H-M   'P 1'
#
loop_
_entity.id
_entity.type
_entity.pdbx_description
1 polymer ?
#
loop_
_entity_poly.entity_id
_entity_poly.type
_entity_poly.pdbx_seq_one_letter_code
_entity_poly.pdbx_strand_id
1 'polypeptide(L)'
;MSALQQDVARDLQIIAPTQHHSKIVEFAKEVAEQESHQMPTSVAIFSDSGRWYCQVRRGNEKTRPMGPYTKREAERVQEVRRALIAKRGTARIMFE
;
A
#
# COMPACT_ATOMS: atom_id res chain seq x y z
N MET A 1 67.46 -12.13 29.73
CA MET A 1 66.94 -10.98 28.98
C MET A 1 67.05 -11.28 27.50
N SER A 2 65.97 -11.01 26.78
CA SER A 2 65.66 -11.16 25.34
C SER A 2 66.73 -11.63 24.35
N ALA A 3 66.32 -12.58 23.50
CA ALA A 3 66.19 -12.32 22.06
C ALA A 3 65.17 -13.28 21.43
N LEU A 4 64.23 -12.70 20.69
CA LEU A 4 63.13 -13.31 19.96
C LEU A 4 63.61 -14.08 18.72
N GLN A 5 62.81 -15.05 18.29
CA GLN A 5 62.19 -15.17 16.96
C GLN A 5 62.05 -16.63 16.54
N GLN A 6 60.82 -17.13 16.54
CA GLN A 6 60.41 -18.18 15.63
C GLN A 6 59.17 -17.71 14.90
N ASP A 7 59.35 -17.53 13.58
CA ASP A 7 58.33 -17.46 12.56
C ASP A 7 57.33 -18.60 12.70
N VAL A 8 56.03 -18.29 12.71
CA VAL A 8 55.05 -19.13 12.02
C VAL A 8 53.97 -18.22 11.43
N ALA A 9 54.06 -18.05 10.11
CA ALA A 9 52.99 -17.55 9.27
C ALA A 9 51.70 -18.36 9.50
N ARG A 10 50.60 -17.67 9.82
CA ARG A 10 49.26 -18.19 9.57
C ARG A 10 48.44 -17.09 8.91
N ASP A 11 48.12 -17.36 7.64
CA ASP A 11 47.20 -16.62 6.80
C ASP A 11 45.91 -16.27 7.54
N LEU A 12 45.79 -15.01 7.93
CA LEU A 12 44.52 -14.43 8.35
C LEU A 12 43.74 -14.10 7.08
N GLN A 13 42.82 -14.98 6.71
CA GLN A 13 41.77 -14.68 5.73
C GLN A 13 40.96 -13.50 6.26
N ILE A 14 41.22 -12.31 5.72
CA ILE A 14 40.43 -11.11 5.98
C ILE A 14 39.09 -11.28 5.25
N ILE A 15 38.07 -11.75 5.97
CA ILE A 15 36.69 -11.72 5.50
C ILE A 15 36.25 -10.25 5.55
N ALA A 16 36.14 -9.61 4.39
CA ALA A 16 35.60 -8.27 4.29
C ALA A 16 34.11 -8.29 4.71
N PRO A 17 33.66 -7.39 5.61
CA PRO A 17 32.25 -7.33 5.97
C PRO A 17 31.44 -6.79 4.79
N THR A 18 30.40 -7.53 4.38
CA THR A 18 29.42 -7.09 3.39
C THR A 18 28.72 -5.83 3.89
N GLN A 19 29.01 -4.68 3.27
CA GLN A 19 28.38 -3.41 3.61
C GLN A 19 26.96 -3.40 3.05
N HIS A 20 25.98 -3.67 3.92
CA HIS A 20 24.57 -3.49 3.59
C HIS A 20 24.20 -2.01 3.72
N HIS A 21 24.12 -1.30 2.61
CA HIS A 21 23.62 0.07 2.57
C HIS A 21 22.09 0.07 2.62
N SER A 22 21.50 -0.01 3.81
CA SER A 22 20.08 0.29 4.00
C SER A 22 19.89 1.80 4.14
N LYS A 23 19.32 2.43 3.12
CA LYS A 23 18.92 3.84 3.19
C LYS A 23 17.50 3.91 3.76
N ILE A 24 17.35 4.50 4.95
CA ILE A 24 16.03 4.81 5.51
C ILE A 24 15.45 5.96 4.67
N VAL A 25 14.31 5.72 4.02
CA VAL A 25 13.55 6.75 3.31
C VAL A 25 12.55 7.32 4.32
N GLU A 26 12.88 8.46 4.93
CA GLU A 26 11.90 9.25 5.67
C GLU A 26 11.00 9.99 4.67
N PHE A 27 9.73 9.58 4.61
CA PHE A 27 8.72 10.34 3.89
C PHE A 27 8.43 11.61 4.67
N ALA A 28 8.57 12.77 4.02
CA ALA A 28 8.27 14.07 4.62
C ALA A 28 6.83 14.08 5.17
N LYS A 29 6.69 14.41 6.45
CA LYS A 29 5.42 14.53 7.19
C LYS A 29 4.42 15.48 6.51
N GLU A 30 4.92 16.41 5.70
CA GLU A 30 4.17 17.49 5.06
C GLU A 30 3.13 17.00 4.04
N VAL A 31 3.25 15.79 3.51
CA VAL A 31 2.22 15.20 2.62
C VAL A 31 1.00 14.70 3.43
N ALA A 32 1.18 14.35 4.70
CA ALA A 32 0.12 13.75 5.51
C ALA A 32 -0.89 14.79 6.05
N GLU A 33 -0.47 16.04 6.21
CA GLU A 33 -1.33 17.09 6.82
C GLU A 33 -2.36 17.64 5.84
N GLN A 34 -2.04 17.69 4.53
CA GLN A 34 -2.91 18.27 3.50
C GLN A 34 -4.18 17.43 3.21
N GLU A 35 -4.15 16.12 3.48
CA GLU A 35 -5.29 15.20 3.24
C GLU A 35 -6.08 14.84 4.51
N SER A 36 -5.64 15.33 5.68
CA SER A 36 -6.07 14.85 7.01
C SER A 36 -7.55 15.12 7.39
N HIS A 37 -8.30 15.86 6.58
CA HIS A 37 -9.71 16.18 6.84
C HIS A 37 -10.69 15.51 5.87
N GLN A 38 -10.22 14.79 4.85
CA GLN A 38 -11.11 14.03 3.98
C GLN A 38 -11.08 12.56 4.37
N MET A 39 -12.23 12.04 4.83
CA MET A 39 -12.39 10.60 5.05
C MET A 39 -12.02 9.85 3.76
N PRO A 40 -11.10 8.87 3.81
CA PRO A 40 -10.63 8.19 2.61
C PRO A 40 -11.80 7.51 1.90
N THR A 41 -11.89 7.75 0.59
CA THR A 41 -12.94 7.13 -0.23
C THR A 41 -12.42 5.82 -0.82
N SER A 42 -13.16 4.74 -0.59
CA SER A 42 -12.81 3.41 -1.10
C SER A 42 -13.97 2.79 -1.88
N VAL A 43 -13.65 1.90 -2.81
CA VAL A 43 -14.65 1.11 -3.56
C VAL A 43 -14.59 -0.32 -3.06
N ALA A 44 -15.69 -0.80 -2.48
CA ALA A 44 -15.82 -2.16 -1.96
C ALA A 44 -16.73 -3.00 -2.86
N ILE A 45 -16.43 -4.30 -2.97
CA ILE A 45 -17.35 -5.29 -3.52
C ILE A 45 -17.76 -6.25 -2.43
N PHE A 46 -18.99 -6.74 -2.48
CA PHE A 46 -19.51 -7.72 -1.54
C PHE A 46 -20.48 -8.66 -2.24
N SER A 47 -20.67 -9.85 -1.69
CA SER A 47 -21.68 -10.80 -2.15
C SER A 47 -22.88 -10.78 -1.23
N ASP A 48 -24.07 -10.72 -1.80
CA ASP A 48 -25.33 -10.98 -1.12
C ASP A 48 -26.13 -12.00 -1.94
N SER A 49 -26.50 -13.11 -1.30
CA SER A 49 -27.32 -14.17 -1.91
C SER A 49 -26.76 -14.68 -3.24
N GLY A 50 -25.43 -14.86 -3.32
CA GLY A 50 -24.72 -15.30 -4.53
C GLY A 50 -24.55 -14.25 -5.63
N ARG A 51 -25.12 -13.04 -5.44
CA ARG A 51 -24.99 -11.91 -6.35
C ARG A 51 -23.93 -10.94 -5.84
N TRP A 52 -23.14 -10.38 -6.76
CA TRP A 52 -22.09 -9.44 -6.39
C TRP A 52 -22.55 -8.00 -6.59
N TYR A 53 -22.14 -7.15 -5.67
CA TYR A 53 -22.45 -5.72 -5.70
C TYR A 53 -21.19 -4.92 -5.46
N CYS A 54 -21.19 -3.70 -5.97
CA CYS A 54 -20.14 -2.73 -5.76
C CYS A 54 -20.71 -1.49 -5.07
N GLN A 55 -19.96 -0.90 -4.14
CA GLN A 55 -20.39 0.23 -3.33
C GLN A 55 -19.19 1.14 -3.05
N VAL A 56 -19.40 2.45 -3.07
CA VAL A 56 -18.36 3.41 -2.65
C VAL A 56 -18.62 3.78 -1.20
N ARG A 57 -17.55 3.86 -0.42
CA ARG A 57 -17.58 4.19 1.01
C ARG A 57 -16.70 5.41 1.25
N ARG A 58 -17.19 6.34 2.07
CA ARG A 58 -16.45 7.50 2.56
C ARG A 58 -16.68 7.58 4.07
N GLY A 59 -15.75 7.01 4.83
CA GLY A 59 -15.98 6.82 6.26
C GLY A 59 -17.20 5.93 6.54
N ASN A 60 -18.17 6.47 7.29
CA ASN A 60 -19.42 5.77 7.62
C ASN A 60 -20.47 5.88 6.51
N GLU A 61 -20.32 6.82 5.59
CA GLU A 61 -21.25 7.05 4.49
C GLU A 61 -21.01 6.04 3.36
N LYS A 62 -22.09 5.60 2.71
CA LYS A 62 -22.03 4.60 1.65
C LYS A 62 -22.98 4.96 0.52
N THR A 63 -22.61 4.66 -0.72
CA THR A 63 -23.54 4.77 -1.86
C THR A 63 -24.56 3.65 -1.81
N ARG A 64 -25.63 3.73 -2.59
CA ARG A 64 -26.42 2.53 -2.90
C ARG A 64 -25.55 1.43 -3.52
N PRO A 65 -25.78 0.16 -3.17
CA PRO A 65 -25.17 -0.96 -3.88
C PRO A 65 -25.53 -0.92 -5.36
N MET A 66 -24.54 -1.08 -6.23
CA MET A 66 -24.78 -1.30 -7.65
C MET A 66 -24.60 -2.76 -7.99
N GLY A 67 -25.41 -3.23 -8.92
CA GLY A 67 -25.47 -4.61 -9.35
C GLY A 67 -26.93 -5.02 -9.51
N PRO A 68 -27.22 -6.33 -9.54
CA PRO A 68 -26.28 -7.42 -9.33
C PRO A 68 -25.29 -7.65 -10.48
N TYR A 69 -24.10 -8.16 -10.16
CA TYR A 69 -23.03 -8.54 -11.07
C TYR A 69 -22.59 -9.98 -10.84
N THR A 70 -21.88 -10.55 -11.81
CA THR A 70 -20.97 -11.68 -11.57
C THR A 70 -19.72 -11.22 -10.81
N LYS A 71 -18.97 -12.14 -10.19
CA LYS A 71 -17.74 -11.80 -9.46
C LYS A 71 -16.73 -11.05 -10.33
N ARG A 72 -16.46 -11.56 -11.54
CA ARG A 72 -15.51 -10.95 -12.50
C ARG A 72 -15.95 -9.58 -13.00
N GLU A 73 -17.25 -9.34 -13.08
CA GLU A 73 -17.78 -8.02 -13.42
C GLU A 73 -17.62 -7.06 -12.24
N ALA A 74 -17.93 -7.49 -11.02
CA ALA A 74 -17.76 -6.66 -9.82
C ALA A 74 -16.30 -6.21 -9.65
N GLU A 75 -15.33 -7.09 -9.86
CA GLU A 75 -13.89 -6.77 -9.83
C GLU A 75 -13.52 -5.73 -10.91
N ARG A 76 -13.99 -5.89 -12.15
CA ARG A 76 -13.77 -4.91 -13.22
C ARG A 76 -14.41 -3.56 -12.91
N VAL A 77 -15.66 -3.57 -12.42
CA VAL A 77 -16.39 -2.34 -12.03
C VAL A 77 -15.69 -1.64 -10.88
N GLN A 78 -15.15 -2.39 -9.91
CA GLN A 78 -14.36 -1.83 -8.81
C GLN A 78 -13.15 -1.06 -9.34
N GLU A 79 -12.38 -1.67 -10.23
CA GLU A 79 -11.16 -1.06 -10.78
C GLU A 79 -11.49 0.20 -11.60
N VAL A 80 -12.48 0.12 -12.50
CA VAL A 80 -12.94 1.28 -13.29
C VAL A 80 -13.40 2.40 -12.38
N ARG A 81 -14.12 2.10 -11.28
CA ARG A 81 -14.56 3.12 -10.35
C ARG A 81 -13.43 3.72 -9.53
N ARG A 82 -12.45 2.94 -9.08
CA ARG A 82 -11.25 3.47 -8.42
C ARG A 82 -10.54 4.45 -9.35
N ALA A 83 -10.34 4.08 -10.61
CA ALA A 83 -9.73 4.95 -11.60
C ALA A 83 -10.54 6.23 -11.85
N LEU A 84 -11.88 6.13 -11.92
CA LEU A 84 -12.75 7.29 -12.09
C LEU A 84 -12.73 8.23 -10.88
N ILE A 85 -12.70 7.69 -9.66
CA ILE A 85 -12.60 8.48 -8.42
C ILE A 85 -11.24 9.16 -8.34
N ALA A 86 -10.15 8.45 -8.65
CA ALA A 86 -8.82 9.03 -8.69
C ALA A 86 -8.73 10.16 -9.73
N LYS A 87 -9.37 10.00 -10.89
CA LYS A 87 -9.32 10.99 -11.99
C LYS A 87 -10.26 12.18 -11.80
N ARG A 88 -11.46 11.99 -11.24
CA ARG A 88 -12.55 12.99 -11.19
C ARG A 88 -12.95 13.39 -9.78
N GLY A 89 -12.34 12.80 -8.76
CA GLY A 89 -12.75 12.95 -7.37
C GLY A 89 -14.12 12.33 -7.10
N THR A 90 -14.72 12.74 -5.98
CA THR A 90 -15.97 12.19 -5.45
C THR A 90 -17.16 13.14 -5.55
N ALA A 91 -16.97 14.32 -6.15
CA ALA A 91 -17.99 15.37 -6.22
C ALA A 91 -19.31 14.96 -6.92
N ARG A 92 -19.28 13.92 -7.76
CA ARG A 92 -20.47 13.39 -8.47
C ARG A 92 -21.04 12.11 -7.83
N ILE A 93 -20.55 11.73 -6.64
CA ILE A 93 -20.98 10.53 -5.94
C ILE A 93 -21.99 10.91 -4.87
N MET A 94 -23.19 10.32 -4.96
CA MET A 94 -24.23 10.48 -3.96
C MET A 94 -24.09 9.41 -2.89
N PHE A 95 -23.80 9.84 -1.67
CA PHE A 95 -23.76 8.98 -0.48
C PHE A 95 -25.10 9.06 0.27
N GLU A 96 -25.48 7.97 0.93
CA GLU A 96 -26.61 7.89 1.87
C GLU A 96 -26.15 8.10 3.32
#